data_AF-U5INK3-F1
#
_entry.id   AF-U5INK3-F1
#
_cell.length_a   1.000
_cell.length_b   1.000
_cell.length_c   1.000
_cell.angle_alpha   90.00
_cell.angle_beta   90.00
_cell.angle_gamma   90.00
#
_symmetry.space_group_name_H-M   'P 1'
#
loop_
_entity.id
_entity.type
_entity.pdbx_description
1 polymer ?
#
loop_
_entity_poly.entity_id
_entity_poly.type
_entity_poly.pdbx_seq_one_letter_code
_entity_poly.pdbx_strand_id
1 'polypeptide(L)'
;WMVLCLLPVLPPELRPIIQIDGGKLMSSDINELYRRVIYRNNTLTDLLTTSRSTPGELVMCQEKLVQEAVDTLLDNGIRGQPTRDGHNKAYKSFSDVIEGKEGRFRETLLGKRVDYSGRSVIVVGPSLSLHRCGLPREIAIELFQTFVIRGLIRQHLASNIGVAKSKIREKEPIVWEILQEVMRGHPVLLNRAPTLHKLGIQAFQPILVEGRAICLHPLVCKGFNADFDGDQMA
;
A
#
# COMPACT_ATOMS: atom_id res chain seq x y z
N TRP A 1 -0.54 -14.44 33.96
CA TRP A 1 -0.10 -14.66 32.58
C TRP A 1 0.75 -13.52 32.01
N MET A 2 1.32 -12.62 32.84
CA MET A 2 2.17 -11.51 32.37
C MET A 2 3.65 -11.90 32.20
N VAL A 3 4.04 -13.06 32.75
CA VAL A 3 5.37 -13.67 32.56
C VAL A 3 5.23 -14.72 31.46
N LEU A 4 5.97 -14.54 30.36
CA LEU A 4 5.90 -15.41 29.19
C LEU A 4 6.79 -16.64 29.39
N CYS A 5 6.19 -17.83 29.36
CA CYS A 5 6.94 -19.10 29.30
C CYS A 5 7.10 -19.61 27.85
N LEU A 6 6.21 -19.18 26.96
CA LEU A 6 6.22 -19.51 25.54
C LEU A 6 6.04 -18.21 24.75
N LEU A 7 6.91 -18.01 23.75
CA LEU A 7 6.86 -16.85 22.87
C LEU A 7 6.35 -17.29 21.49
N PRO A 8 5.20 -16.78 21.01
CA PRO A 8 4.70 -17.11 19.69
C PRO A 8 5.63 -16.55 18.61
N VAL A 9 5.72 -17.27 17.48
CA VAL A 9 6.49 -16.84 16.31
C VAL A 9 5.53 -16.46 15.19
N LEU A 10 5.75 -15.29 14.60
CA LEU A 10 4.94 -14.78 13.50
C LEU A 10 5.08 -15.70 12.25
N PRO A 11 3.99 -15.94 11.50
CA PRO A 11 4.05 -16.67 10.22
C PRO A 11 5.11 -16.08 9.27
N PRO A 12 5.89 -16.90 8.55
CA PRO A 12 6.95 -16.44 7.64
C PRO A 12 6.50 -15.42 6.60
N GLU A 13 5.26 -15.51 6.13
CA GLU A 13 4.67 -14.62 5.12
C GLU A 13 4.58 -13.17 5.60
N LEU A 14 4.46 -12.96 6.92
CA LEU A 14 4.42 -11.63 7.52
C LEU A 14 5.81 -11.08 7.86
N ARG A 15 6.87 -11.89 7.69
CA ARG A 15 8.28 -11.55 7.90
C ARG A 15 9.15 -12.10 6.74
N PRO A 16 8.89 -11.67 5.50
CA PRO A 16 9.47 -12.30 4.32
C PRO A 16 10.99 -12.08 4.24
N ILE A 17 11.65 -13.02 3.56
CA ILE A 17 13.03 -12.89 3.09
C ILE A 17 12.96 -12.90 1.57
N ILE A 18 13.36 -11.79 0.96
CA ILE A 18 13.22 -11.54 -0.48
C ILE A 18 14.62 -11.42 -1.07
N GLN A 19 14.87 -12.16 -2.14
CA GLN A 19 16.07 -11.98 -2.95
C GLN A 19 15.82 -10.85 -3.95
N ILE A 20 16.73 -9.87 -3.96
CA ILE A 20 16.71 -8.74 -4.87
C ILE A 20 17.74 -8.98 -5.97
N ASP A 21 17.50 -8.35 -7.12
CA ASP A 21 18.44 -8.28 -8.24
C ASP A 21 19.85 -7.97 -7.76
N GLY A 22 20.82 -8.73 -8.26
CA GLY A 22 22.21 -8.69 -7.78
C GLY A 22 22.52 -9.64 -6.62
N GLY A 23 21.61 -10.57 -6.27
CA GLY A 23 21.86 -11.65 -5.31
C GLY A 23 21.81 -11.22 -3.84
N LYS A 24 21.43 -9.97 -3.56
CA LYS A 24 21.30 -9.45 -2.20
C LYS A 24 20.00 -9.96 -1.57
N LEU A 25 20.09 -10.50 -0.36
CA LEU A 25 18.91 -10.87 0.44
C LEU A 25 18.47 -9.67 1.28
N MET A 26 17.17 -9.36 1.25
CA MET A 26 16.53 -8.46 2.18
C MET A 26 15.61 -9.26 3.10
N SER A 27 15.68 -8.98 4.39
CA SER A 27 14.92 -9.65 5.43
C SER A 27 14.21 -8.63 6.30
N SER A 28 13.03 -8.97 6.81
CA SER A 28 12.36 -8.18 7.83
C SER A 28 13.23 -8.05 9.09
N ASP A 29 13.25 -6.85 9.70
CA ASP A 29 13.93 -6.58 10.98
C ASP A 29 13.49 -7.57 12.08
N ILE A 30 12.22 -8.00 12.05
CA ILE A 30 11.63 -8.98 12.98
C ILE A 30 12.37 -10.34 12.93
N ASN A 31 12.87 -10.76 11.76
CA ASN A 31 13.63 -12.01 11.65
C ASN A 31 14.96 -11.94 12.43
N GLU A 32 15.63 -10.78 12.41
CA GLU A 32 16.86 -10.58 13.15
C GLU A 32 16.60 -10.56 14.66
N LEU A 33 15.51 -9.93 15.09
CA LEU A 33 15.09 -9.92 16.50
C LEU A 33 14.74 -11.34 16.99
N TYR A 34 14.00 -12.13 16.20
CA TYR A 34 13.76 -13.55 16.50
C TYR A 34 15.05 -14.36 16.57
N ARG A 35 15.97 -14.17 15.61
CA ARG A 35 17.26 -14.86 15.59
C ARG A 35 18.04 -14.61 16.89
N ARG A 36 18.02 -13.36 17.37
CA ARG A 36 18.66 -12.99 18.64
C ARG A 36 18.02 -13.67 19.85
N VAL A 37 16.69 -13.72 19.93
CA VAL A 37 15.98 -14.44 21.00
C VAL A 37 16.32 -15.93 21.00
N ILE A 38 16.23 -16.59 19.83
CA ILE A 38 16.53 -18.01 19.68
C ILE A 38 17.98 -18.30 20.08
N TYR A 39 18.93 -17.50 19.59
CA TYR A 39 20.35 -17.65 19.91
C TYR A 39 20.62 -17.55 21.41
N ARG A 40 20.07 -16.53 22.09
CA ARG A 40 20.24 -16.35 23.54
C ARG A 40 19.57 -17.48 24.34
N ASN A 41 18.38 -17.92 23.93
CA ASN A 41 17.67 -19.00 24.59
C ASN A 41 18.41 -20.35 24.46
N ASN A 42 18.94 -20.66 23.28
CA ASN A 42 19.74 -21.87 23.07
C ASN A 42 21.04 -21.80 23.87
N THR A 43 21.72 -20.65 23.88
CA THR A 43 22.95 -20.44 24.67
C THR A 43 22.70 -20.68 26.17
N LEU A 44 21.59 -20.16 26.72
CA LEU A 44 21.20 -20.41 28.10
C LEU A 44 20.88 -21.88 28.36
N THR A 45 20.16 -22.54 27.44
CA THR A 45 19.81 -23.97 27.54
C THR A 45 21.06 -24.85 27.54
N ASP A 46 22.01 -24.57 26.65
CA ASP A 46 23.28 -25.29 26.54
C ASP A 46 24.13 -25.09 27.82
N LEU A 47 24.15 -23.88 28.38
CA LEU A 47 24.85 -23.57 29.64
C LEU A 47 24.28 -24.36 30.83
N LEU A 48 22.96 -24.48 30.91
CA LEU A 48 22.25 -25.21 31.98
C LEU A 48 22.43 -26.72 31.86
N THR A 49 22.51 -27.25 30.63
CA THR A 49 22.65 -28.69 30.38
C THR A 49 24.10 -29.19 30.46
N THR A 50 25.07 -28.38 30.02
CA THR A 50 26.48 -28.79 29.91
C THR A 50 27.22 -28.73 31.24
N SER A 51 26.84 -27.80 32.12
CA SER A 51 27.66 -27.47 33.30
C SER A 51 26.90 -27.68 34.61
N ARG A 52 27.16 -28.82 35.28
CA ARG A 52 26.64 -29.15 36.63
C ARG A 52 27.11 -28.18 37.73
N SER A 53 28.10 -27.34 37.44
CA SER A 53 28.76 -26.44 38.38
C SER A 53 28.82 -25.00 37.88
N THR A 54 27.85 -24.56 37.06
CA THR A 54 27.82 -23.17 36.57
C THR A 54 27.60 -22.20 37.73
N PRO A 55 28.45 -21.18 37.90
CA PRO A 55 28.20 -20.09 38.85
C PRO A 55 26.84 -19.43 38.59
N GLY A 56 26.04 -19.23 39.64
CA GLY A 56 24.71 -18.62 39.53
C GLY A 56 24.73 -17.23 38.89
N GLU A 57 25.81 -16.46 39.09
CA GLU A 57 25.99 -15.14 38.47
C GLU A 57 26.03 -15.20 36.94
N LEU A 58 26.66 -16.24 36.36
CA LEU A 58 26.71 -16.41 34.91
C LEU A 58 25.33 -16.77 34.33
N VAL A 59 24.56 -17.57 35.06
CA VAL A 59 23.18 -17.92 34.68
C VAL A 59 22.31 -16.66 34.69
N MET A 60 22.35 -15.87 35.76
CA MET A 60 21.61 -14.60 35.84
C MET A 60 21.98 -13.63 34.72
N CYS A 61 23.25 -13.59 34.33
CA CYS A 61 23.70 -12.76 33.21
C CYS A 61 23.06 -13.21 31.88
N GLN A 62 23.03 -14.53 31.59
CA GLN A 62 22.38 -15.05 30.39
C GLN A 62 20.86 -14.86 30.41
N GLU A 63 20.21 -15.06 31.56
CA GLU A 63 18.77 -14.78 31.74
C GLU A 63 18.44 -13.33 31.42
N LYS A 64 19.26 -12.38 31.89
CA LYS A 64 19.12 -10.95 31.57
C LYS A 64 19.23 -10.69 30.06
N LEU A 65 20.17 -11.35 29.38
CA LEU A 65 20.34 -11.20 27.92
C LEU A 65 19.15 -11.77 27.13
N VAL A 66 18.54 -12.86 27.61
CA VAL A 66 17.30 -13.39 27.02
C VAL A 66 16.16 -12.39 27.22
N GLN A 67 15.99 -11.86 28.44
CA GLN A 67 14.98 -10.84 28.72
C GLN A 67 15.15 -9.61 27.83
N GLU A 68 16.37 -9.11 27.67
CA GLU A 68 16.66 -7.97 26.79
C GLU A 68 16.35 -8.27 25.32
N ALA A 69 16.62 -9.49 24.85
CA ALA A 69 16.29 -9.88 23.49
C ALA A 69 14.76 -9.94 23.26
N VAL A 70 14.01 -10.43 24.24
CA VAL A 70 12.53 -10.48 24.18
C VAL A 70 11.95 -9.06 24.26
N ASP A 71 12.46 -8.21 25.15
CA ASP A 71 12.04 -6.81 25.26
C ASP A 71 12.27 -6.10 23.93
N THR A 72 13.46 -6.25 23.33
CA THR A 72 13.79 -5.66 22.02
C THR A 72 12.86 -6.12 20.90
N LEU A 73 12.44 -7.40 20.92
CA LEU A 73 11.51 -7.95 19.93
C LEU A 73 10.12 -7.32 20.04
N LEU A 74 9.63 -7.14 21.28
CA LEU A 74 8.29 -6.59 21.55
C LEU A 74 8.27 -5.07 21.36
N ASP A 75 9.24 -4.37 21.94
CA ASP A 75 9.41 -2.92 21.91
C ASP A 75 10.90 -2.54 21.99
N ASN A 76 11.48 -2.16 20.85
CA ASN A 76 12.90 -1.82 20.73
C ASN A 76 13.26 -0.44 21.35
N GLY A 77 12.34 0.27 21.99
CA GLY A 77 12.59 1.56 22.66
C GLY A 77 12.51 1.51 24.19
N ILE A 78 11.91 0.46 24.76
CA ILE A 78 11.44 0.48 26.16
C ILE A 78 12.55 0.65 27.20
N ARG A 79 13.77 0.19 26.90
CA ARG A 79 14.94 0.26 27.80
C ARG A 79 15.90 1.42 27.49
N GLY A 80 15.48 2.39 26.68
CA GLY A 80 16.29 3.56 26.32
C GLY A 80 16.93 3.41 24.95
N GLN A 81 18.20 3.01 24.87
CA GLN A 81 18.91 2.99 23.59
C GLN A 81 18.46 1.80 22.71
N PRO A 82 17.89 2.04 21.52
CA PRO A 82 17.39 0.98 20.67
C PRO A 82 18.53 0.14 20.11
N THR A 83 18.27 -1.15 19.92
CA THR A 83 19.16 -2.04 19.19
C THR A 83 19.17 -1.64 17.72
N ARG A 84 20.37 -1.51 17.15
CA ARG A 84 20.60 -1.06 15.78
C ARG A 84 21.37 -2.09 14.98
N ASP A 85 21.22 -2.02 13.66
CA ASP A 85 21.99 -2.79 12.71
C ASP A 85 23.41 -2.20 12.51
N GLY A 86 24.21 -2.86 11.67
CA GLY A 86 25.56 -2.41 11.31
C GLY A 86 25.61 -1.08 10.56
N HIS A 87 24.47 -0.58 10.08
CA HIS A 87 24.33 0.73 9.43
C HIS A 87 23.73 1.78 10.38
N ASN A 88 23.71 1.50 11.69
CA ASN A 88 23.19 2.38 12.73
C ASN A 88 21.68 2.70 12.59
N LYS A 89 20.92 1.86 11.86
CA LYS A 89 19.47 1.92 11.77
C LYS A 89 18.86 1.06 12.87
N ALA A 90 17.91 1.63 13.63
CA ALA A 90 17.17 0.87 14.64
C ALA A 90 16.27 -0.19 13.98
N TYR A 91 16.27 -1.40 14.53
CA TYR A 91 15.35 -2.45 14.10
C TYR A 91 13.90 -2.08 14.44
N LYS A 92 12.96 -2.30 13.51
CA LYS A 92 11.53 -2.17 13.82
C LYS A 92 11.05 -3.38 14.62
N SER A 93 10.55 -3.13 15.83
CA SER A 93 9.93 -4.12 16.74
C SER A 93 8.45 -4.38 16.41
N PHE A 94 7.79 -5.28 17.15
CA PHE A 94 6.36 -5.50 16.98
C PHE A 94 5.51 -4.25 17.26
N SER A 95 5.87 -3.47 18.28
CA SER A 95 5.17 -2.22 18.60
C SER A 95 5.32 -1.21 17.47
N ASP A 96 6.52 -1.07 16.89
CA ASP A 96 6.77 -0.17 15.75
C ASP A 96 6.01 -0.57 14.47
N VAL A 97 5.75 -1.87 14.28
CA VAL A 97 4.96 -2.35 13.13
C VAL A 97 3.50 -1.93 13.27
N ILE A 98 3.00 -1.80 14.49
CA ILE A 98 1.60 -1.49 14.77
C ILE A 98 1.38 0.03 14.85
N GLU A 99 2.27 0.73 15.53
CA GLU A 99 2.15 2.14 15.89
C GLU A 99 2.77 3.09 14.86
N GLY A 100 2.52 4.39 15.03
CA GLY A 100 3.09 5.44 14.18
C GLY A 100 2.38 5.62 12.83
N LYS A 101 2.88 6.56 12.03
CA LYS A 101 2.29 6.94 10.73
C LYS A 101 2.44 5.84 9.68
N GLU A 102 3.57 5.13 9.70
CA GLU A 102 3.86 3.95 8.87
C GLU A 102 3.39 2.64 9.51
N GLY A 103 2.68 2.73 10.64
CA GLY A 103 2.13 1.56 11.33
C GLY A 103 0.95 0.96 10.57
N ARG A 104 0.72 -0.34 10.80
CA ARG A 104 -0.36 -1.11 10.14
C ARG A 104 -1.73 -0.44 10.29
N PHE A 105 -2.04 0.13 11.45
CA PHE A 105 -3.34 0.78 11.67
C PHE A 105 -3.58 1.97 10.74
N ARG A 106 -2.60 2.87 10.62
CA ARG A 106 -2.78 4.11 9.85
C ARG A 106 -2.58 3.89 8.36
N GLU A 107 -1.57 3.12 7.98
CA GLU A 107 -1.19 2.98 6.57
C GLU A 107 -1.94 1.85 5.85
N THR A 108 -2.30 0.76 6.56
CA THR A 108 -2.90 -0.43 5.93
C THR A 108 -4.38 -0.64 6.28
N LEU A 109 -4.84 -0.21 7.46
CA LEU A 109 -6.25 -0.37 7.85
C LEU A 109 -7.10 0.85 7.46
N LEU A 110 -6.70 2.05 7.85
CA LEU A 110 -7.45 3.28 7.58
C LEU A 110 -7.25 3.80 6.14
N GLY A 111 -6.05 3.63 5.60
CA GLY A 111 -5.74 3.89 4.19
C GLY A 111 -5.45 2.59 3.45
N LYS A 112 -5.90 2.48 2.21
CA LYS A 112 -5.54 1.37 1.31
C LYS A 112 -5.37 1.88 -0.10
N ARG A 113 -4.50 1.23 -0.87
CA ARG A 113 -4.48 1.37 -2.32
C ARG A 113 -5.72 0.67 -2.86
N VAL A 114 -6.33 1.27 -3.89
CA VAL A 114 -7.57 0.78 -4.49
C VAL A 114 -7.37 0.57 -5.99
N ASP A 115 -7.92 -0.52 -6.50
CA ASP A 115 -8.02 -0.78 -7.93
C ASP A 115 -9.05 0.17 -8.57
N TYR A 116 -9.09 0.21 -9.90
CA TYR A 116 -9.98 1.11 -10.67
C TYR A 116 -9.81 2.58 -10.28
N SER A 117 -8.56 2.99 -10.07
CA SER A 117 -8.17 4.38 -9.80
C SER A 117 -7.11 4.85 -10.79
N GLY A 118 -7.07 6.16 -11.04
CA GLY A 118 -6.09 6.81 -11.91
C GLY A 118 -5.61 8.10 -11.27
N ARG A 119 -4.63 8.76 -11.88
CA ARG A 119 -4.23 10.13 -11.51
C ARG A 119 -3.71 10.85 -12.74
N SER A 120 -4.08 12.11 -12.92
CA SER A 120 -3.46 12.98 -13.91
C SER A 120 -3.49 14.44 -13.50
N VAL A 121 -2.73 15.26 -14.23
CA VAL A 121 -2.74 16.72 -14.11
C VAL A 121 -4.11 17.24 -14.50
N ILE A 122 -4.60 18.25 -13.78
CA ILE A 122 -5.85 18.92 -14.11
C ILE A 122 -5.62 20.15 -14.99
N VAL A 123 -6.55 20.38 -15.91
CA VAL A 123 -6.63 21.58 -16.75
C VAL A 123 -8.04 22.16 -16.70
N VAL A 124 -8.15 23.45 -17.02
CA VAL A 124 -9.44 24.14 -16.98
C VAL A 124 -10.35 23.66 -18.12
N GLY A 125 -11.58 23.27 -17.78
CA GLY A 125 -12.63 22.89 -18.72
C GLY A 125 -13.81 23.87 -18.71
N PRO A 126 -13.68 25.07 -19.30
CA PRO A 126 -14.69 26.13 -19.20
C PRO A 126 -15.99 25.82 -19.93
N SER A 127 -15.96 24.91 -20.92
CA SER A 127 -17.14 24.47 -21.68
C SER A 127 -17.91 23.32 -21.02
N LEU A 128 -17.42 22.79 -19.90
CA LEU A 128 -18.08 21.70 -19.19
C LEU A 128 -19.32 22.22 -18.45
N SER A 129 -20.33 21.37 -18.30
CA SER A 129 -21.40 21.62 -17.33
C SER A 129 -20.90 21.30 -15.92
N LEU A 130 -21.49 21.92 -14.89
CA LEU A 130 -21.05 21.78 -13.49
C LEU A 130 -20.93 20.32 -13.01
N HIS A 131 -21.81 19.43 -13.50
CA HIS A 131 -21.85 18.01 -13.12
C HIS A 131 -20.93 17.12 -13.97
N ARG A 132 -20.12 17.68 -14.88
CA ARG A 132 -19.28 16.92 -15.81
C ARG A 132 -17.79 17.17 -15.58
N CYS A 133 -16.97 16.16 -15.90
CA CYS A 133 -15.53 16.29 -15.98
C CYS A 133 -15.02 15.69 -17.30
N GLY A 134 -13.90 16.21 -17.81
CA GLY A 134 -13.22 15.61 -18.95
C GLY A 134 -12.26 14.52 -18.49
N LEU A 135 -12.43 13.31 -18.99
CA LEU A 135 -11.57 12.17 -18.69
C LEU A 135 -10.76 11.78 -19.95
N PRO A 136 -9.41 11.74 -19.86
CA PRO A 136 -8.57 11.26 -20.96
C PRO A 136 -8.94 9.86 -21.41
N ARG A 137 -8.90 9.63 -22.72
CA ARG A 137 -9.17 8.32 -23.33
C ARG A 137 -8.34 7.18 -22.73
N GLU A 138 -7.06 7.42 -22.47
CA GLU A 138 -6.13 6.43 -21.91
C GLU A 138 -6.52 6.02 -20.49
N ILE A 139 -6.99 6.97 -19.67
CA ILE A 139 -7.43 6.69 -18.30
C ILE A 139 -8.79 6.00 -18.35
N ALA A 140 -9.71 6.51 -19.18
CA ALA A 140 -11.06 5.97 -19.30
C ALA A 140 -11.06 4.50 -19.74
N ILE A 141 -10.24 4.13 -20.73
CA ILE A 141 -10.21 2.75 -21.22
C ILE A 141 -9.70 1.76 -20.17
N GLU A 142 -8.73 2.15 -19.33
CA GLU A 142 -8.22 1.31 -18.25
C GLU A 142 -9.22 1.22 -17.09
N LEU A 143 -9.80 2.35 -16.65
CA LEU A 143 -10.78 2.37 -15.57
C LEU A 143 -12.03 1.55 -15.91
N PHE A 144 -12.51 1.62 -17.15
CA PHE A 144 -13.73 0.97 -17.59
C PHE A 144 -13.48 -0.35 -18.36
N GLN A 145 -12.24 -0.86 -18.38
CA GLN A 145 -11.84 -1.99 -19.23
C GLN A 145 -12.77 -3.20 -19.09
N THR A 146 -13.11 -3.56 -17.85
CA THR A 146 -14.00 -4.70 -17.57
C THR A 146 -15.40 -4.51 -18.18
N PHE A 147 -15.94 -3.29 -18.12
CA PHE A 147 -17.25 -2.96 -18.68
C PHE A 147 -17.23 -2.92 -20.20
N VAL A 148 -16.14 -2.42 -20.79
CA VAL A 148 -15.93 -2.42 -22.25
C VAL A 148 -15.83 -3.85 -22.78
N ILE A 149 -15.07 -4.73 -22.12
CA ILE A 149 -15.00 -6.16 -22.48
C ILE A 149 -16.40 -6.79 -22.46
N ARG A 150 -17.18 -6.53 -21.41
CA ARG A 150 -18.56 -7.01 -21.30
C ARG A 150 -19.44 -6.46 -22.43
N GLY A 151 -19.31 -5.19 -22.77
CA GLY A 151 -20.04 -4.55 -23.87
C GLY A 151 -19.75 -5.20 -25.22
N LEU A 152 -18.47 -5.40 -25.54
CA LEU A 152 -18.00 -6.04 -26.78
C LEU A 152 -18.57 -7.46 -26.95
N ILE A 153 -18.56 -8.26 -25.88
CA ILE A 153 -19.08 -9.63 -25.93
C ILE A 153 -20.61 -9.64 -26.06
N ARG A 154 -21.31 -8.79 -25.30
CA ARG A 154 -22.78 -8.72 -25.30
C ARG A 154 -23.34 -8.30 -26.66
N GLN A 155 -22.64 -7.43 -27.38
CA GLN A 155 -23.03 -6.98 -28.72
C GLN A 155 -22.52 -7.91 -29.84
N HIS A 156 -21.95 -9.07 -29.50
CA HIS A 156 -21.34 -10.03 -30.44
C HIS A 156 -20.20 -9.46 -31.30
N LEU A 157 -19.56 -8.38 -30.83
CA LEU A 157 -18.40 -7.75 -31.48
C LEU A 157 -17.08 -8.45 -31.09
N ALA A 158 -17.09 -9.22 -30.01
CA ALA A 158 -16.00 -10.12 -29.62
C ALA A 158 -16.56 -11.49 -29.21
N SER A 159 -15.92 -12.57 -29.65
CA SER A 159 -16.34 -13.94 -29.33
C SER A 159 -15.95 -14.38 -27.91
N ASN A 160 -14.87 -13.84 -27.36
CA ASN A 160 -14.37 -14.15 -26.03
C ASN A 160 -13.56 -12.98 -25.43
N ILE A 161 -13.17 -13.13 -24.16
CA ILE A 161 -12.40 -12.12 -23.41
C ILE A 161 -11.05 -11.82 -24.07
N GLY A 162 -10.38 -12.84 -24.63
CA GLY A 162 -9.08 -12.67 -25.30
C GLY A 162 -9.18 -11.78 -26.53
N VAL A 163 -10.17 -12.04 -27.38
CA VAL A 163 -10.45 -11.22 -28.57
C VAL A 163 -10.81 -9.79 -28.15
N ALA A 164 -11.69 -9.63 -27.15
CA ALA A 164 -12.06 -8.30 -26.65
C ALA A 164 -10.83 -7.50 -26.15
N LYS A 165 -9.92 -8.15 -25.41
CA LYS A 165 -8.67 -7.52 -24.98
C LYS A 165 -7.75 -7.15 -26.15
N SER A 166 -7.69 -7.97 -27.21
CA SER A 166 -6.91 -7.64 -28.42
C SER A 166 -7.48 -6.39 -29.10
N LYS A 167 -8.80 -6.32 -29.27
CA LYS A 167 -9.48 -5.15 -29.87
C LYS A 167 -9.22 -3.86 -29.08
N ILE A 168 -9.22 -3.93 -27.75
CA ILE A 168 -8.88 -2.81 -26.87
C ILE A 168 -7.42 -2.39 -27.06
N ARG A 169 -6.49 -3.34 -27.10
CA ARG A 169 -5.05 -3.07 -27.31
C ARG A 169 -4.77 -2.44 -28.67
N GLU A 170 -5.49 -2.89 -29.70
CA GLU A 170 -5.40 -2.36 -31.07
C GLU A 170 -6.13 -1.02 -31.25
N LYS A 171 -6.83 -0.54 -30.21
CA LYS A 171 -7.57 0.73 -30.19
C LYS A 171 -8.58 0.85 -31.34
N GLU A 172 -9.27 -0.26 -31.67
CA GLU A 172 -10.28 -0.26 -32.74
C GLU A 172 -11.34 0.82 -32.51
N PRO A 173 -11.85 1.50 -33.56
CA PRO A 173 -12.82 2.60 -33.43
C PRO A 173 -14.05 2.25 -32.60
N ILE A 174 -14.56 1.01 -32.75
CA ILE A 174 -15.74 0.49 -32.05
C ILE A 174 -15.58 0.49 -30.52
N VAL A 175 -14.34 0.38 -30.01
CA VAL A 175 -14.04 0.40 -28.58
C VAL A 175 -14.41 1.75 -27.97
N TRP A 176 -14.20 2.84 -28.71
CA TRP A 176 -14.52 4.18 -28.23
C TRP A 176 -16.02 4.43 -28.18
N GLU A 177 -16.79 3.88 -29.12
CA GLU A 177 -18.26 3.95 -29.11
C GLU A 177 -18.84 3.21 -27.90
N ILE A 178 -18.38 1.99 -27.65
CA ILE A 178 -18.79 1.20 -26.48
C ILE A 178 -18.35 1.88 -25.18
N LEU A 179 -17.14 2.45 -25.14
CA LEU A 179 -16.67 3.18 -23.97
C LEU A 179 -17.57 4.38 -23.66
N GLN A 180 -17.99 5.15 -24.66
CA GLN A 180 -18.94 6.25 -24.47
C GLN A 180 -20.31 5.77 -23.96
N GLU A 181 -20.82 4.65 -24.50
CA GLU A 181 -22.05 4.02 -24.01
C GLU A 181 -21.94 3.61 -22.54
N VAL A 182 -20.85 2.92 -22.19
CA VAL A 182 -20.56 2.46 -20.82
C VAL A 182 -20.44 3.64 -19.87
N MET A 183 -19.74 4.71 -20.24
CA MET A 183 -19.54 5.86 -19.38
C MET A 183 -20.82 6.64 -19.10
N ARG A 184 -21.83 6.56 -19.98
CA ARG A 184 -23.08 7.29 -19.83
C ARG A 184 -23.85 6.80 -18.59
N GLY A 185 -24.10 7.70 -17.64
CA GLY A 185 -24.79 7.38 -16.39
C GLY A 185 -23.91 6.70 -15.33
N HIS A 186 -22.60 6.56 -15.58
CA HIS A 186 -21.63 6.05 -14.60
C HIS A 186 -20.74 7.19 -14.10
N PRO A 187 -21.06 7.79 -12.93
CA PRO A 187 -20.25 8.86 -12.38
C PRO A 187 -18.89 8.36 -11.91
N VAL A 188 -17.88 9.22 -11.99
CA VAL A 188 -16.53 9.02 -11.44
C VAL A 188 -16.31 9.96 -10.27
N LEU A 189 -15.46 9.57 -9.32
CA LEU A 189 -15.05 10.43 -8.22
C LEU A 189 -13.75 11.12 -8.60
N LEU A 190 -13.67 12.43 -8.38
CA LEU A 190 -12.43 13.19 -8.42
C LEU A 190 -12.04 13.59 -7.01
N ASN A 191 -10.76 13.43 -6.68
CA ASN A 191 -10.19 13.83 -5.39
C ASN A 191 -8.86 14.57 -5.58
N ARG A 192 -8.67 15.66 -4.83
CA ARG A 192 -7.39 16.35 -4.70
C ARG A 192 -6.86 16.23 -3.28
N ALA A 193 -5.61 15.80 -3.16
CA ALA A 193 -4.91 15.79 -1.87
C ALA A 193 -4.31 17.19 -1.58
N PRO A 194 -4.30 17.66 -0.31
CA PRO A 194 -4.92 17.04 0.86
C PRO A 194 -6.44 17.23 0.93
N THR A 195 -7.18 16.19 1.32
CA THR A 195 -8.64 16.26 1.49
C THR A 195 -8.98 16.84 2.87
N LEU A 196 -9.25 18.15 2.93
CA LEU A 196 -9.54 18.86 4.19
C LEU A 196 -10.99 18.73 4.68
N HIS A 197 -11.92 18.55 3.76
CA HIS A 197 -13.35 18.46 4.03
C HIS A 197 -14.07 17.68 2.93
N LYS A 198 -15.36 17.38 3.15
CA LYS A 198 -16.17 16.55 2.23
C LYS A 198 -16.17 17.01 0.76
N LEU A 199 -16.04 18.32 0.48
CA LEU A 199 -16.02 18.84 -0.89
C LEU A 199 -14.71 18.57 -1.64
N GLY A 200 -13.69 18.02 -0.97
CA GLY A 200 -12.44 17.59 -1.60
C GLY A 200 -12.59 16.28 -2.39
N ILE A 201 -13.75 15.63 -2.32
CA ILE A 201 -14.15 14.50 -3.16
C ILE A 201 -15.52 14.81 -3.74
N GLN A 202 -15.67 14.81 -5.06
CA GLN A 202 -16.97 15.03 -5.71
C GLN A 202 -17.15 14.08 -6.89
N ALA A 203 -18.42 13.77 -7.19
CA ALA A 203 -18.79 12.90 -8.29
C ALA A 203 -19.13 13.71 -9.54
N PHE A 204 -18.68 13.24 -10.70
CA PHE A 204 -18.94 13.87 -12.00
C PHE A 204 -19.32 12.82 -13.05
N GLN A 205 -20.18 13.20 -13.98
CA GLN A 205 -20.41 12.44 -15.20
C GLN A 205 -19.20 12.65 -16.14
N PRO A 206 -18.41 11.60 -16.43
CA PRO A 206 -17.24 11.78 -17.27
C PRO A 206 -17.64 11.96 -18.74
N ILE A 207 -16.90 12.80 -19.44
CA ILE A 207 -16.92 12.89 -20.91
C ILE A 207 -15.52 12.59 -21.43
N LEU A 208 -15.42 11.91 -22.57
CA LEU A 208 -14.12 11.65 -23.19
C LEU A 208 -13.54 12.95 -23.74
N VAL A 209 -12.28 13.22 -23.41
CA VAL A 209 -11.50 14.33 -23.97
C VAL A 209 -10.24 13.82 -24.64
N GLU A 210 -9.75 14.60 -25.61
CA GLU A 210 -8.44 14.40 -26.21
C GLU A 210 -7.33 14.83 -25.24
N GLY A 211 -6.14 14.26 -25.41
CA GLY A 211 -4.98 14.53 -24.57
C GLY A 211 -4.89 13.63 -23.33
N ARG A 212 -4.10 14.07 -22.34
CA ARG A 212 -3.73 13.28 -21.15
C ARG A 212 -4.13 13.91 -19.82
N ALA A 213 -4.71 15.11 -19.84
CA ALA A 213 -5.09 15.86 -18.64
C ALA A 213 -6.58 15.76 -18.33
N ILE A 214 -6.93 15.77 -17.05
CA ILE A 214 -8.34 15.78 -16.60
C ILE A 214 -8.87 17.21 -16.72
N CYS A 215 -9.98 17.41 -17.42
CA CYS A 215 -10.61 18.72 -17.52
C CYS A 215 -11.57 18.93 -16.34
N LEU A 216 -11.31 19.95 -15.52
CA LEU A 216 -12.11 20.27 -14.35
C LEU A 216 -12.93 21.55 -14.58
N HIS A 217 -14.16 21.56 -14.07
CA HIS A 217 -15.02 22.74 -14.14
C HIS A 217 -14.49 23.86 -13.21
N PRO A 218 -14.35 25.13 -13.67
CA PRO A 218 -13.71 26.19 -12.88
C PRO A 218 -14.44 26.52 -11.57
N LEU A 219 -15.78 26.39 -11.52
CA LEU A 219 -16.54 26.69 -10.30
C LEU A 219 -16.32 25.69 -9.15
N VAL A 220 -15.81 24.48 -9.41
CA VAL A 220 -15.54 23.50 -8.34
C VAL A 220 -14.12 23.64 -7.76
N CYS A 221 -13.23 24.41 -8.41
CA CYS A 221 -11.85 24.62 -7.96
C CYS A 221 -11.76 25.06 -6.50
N LYS A 222 -12.64 25.97 -6.06
CA LYS A 222 -12.68 26.42 -4.65
C LYS A 222 -13.00 25.28 -3.67
N GLY A 223 -13.86 24.34 -4.06
CA GLY A 223 -14.18 23.16 -3.27
C GLY A 223 -13.02 22.15 -3.18
N PHE A 224 -12.15 22.11 -4.19
CA PHE A 224 -10.94 21.28 -4.15
C PHE A 224 -9.69 22.02 -3.66
N ASN A 225 -9.81 23.33 -3.43
CA ASN A 225 -8.69 24.26 -3.26
C ASN A 225 -7.65 24.13 -4.39
N ALA A 226 -8.10 23.87 -5.61
CA ALA A 226 -7.27 23.51 -6.75
C ALA A 226 -6.95 24.71 -7.64
N ASP A 227 -5.74 24.76 -8.16
CA ASP A 227 -5.28 25.64 -9.23
C ASP A 227 -4.81 24.82 -10.44
N PHE A 228 -4.19 25.47 -11.43
CA PHE A 228 -3.82 24.85 -12.71
C PHE A 228 -2.33 25.03 -13.03
N ASP A 229 -1.47 25.06 -12.00
CA ASP A 229 -0.02 25.24 -12.14
C ASP A 229 0.77 23.92 -12.15
N GLY A 230 0.08 22.78 -12.10
CA GLY A 230 0.67 21.44 -12.01
C GLY A 230 -0.08 20.49 -11.09
N ASP A 231 -1.12 20.97 -10.41
CA ASP A 231 -2.05 20.20 -9.60
C ASP A 231 -2.52 18.90 -10.29
N GLN A 232 -2.65 17.84 -9.48
CA GLN A 232 -3.10 16.53 -9.92
C GLN A 232 -4.33 16.08 -9.14
N MET A 233 -5.23 15.37 -9.82
CA MET A 233 -6.37 14.72 -9.19
C MET A 233 -6.35 13.22 -9.45
N ALA A 234 -6.80 12.47 -8.44
CA ALA A 234 -7.10 11.05 -8.53
C ALA A 234 -8.57 10.83 -8.88
#